data_AF-A0A2W6FII2-F1
#
_entry.id   AF-A0A2W6FII2-F1
#
_cell.length_a   1.000
_cell.length_b   1.000
_cell.length_c   1.000
_cell.angle_alpha   90.00
_cell.angle_beta   90.00
_cell.angle_gamma   90.00
#
_symmetry.space_group_name_H-M   'P 1'
#
loop_
_entity.id
_entity.type
_entity.pdbx_description
1 polymer ?
#
loop_
_entity_poly.entity_id
_entity_poly.type
_entity_poly.pdbx_seq_one_letter_code
_entity_poly.pdbx_strand_id
1 'polypeptide(L)'
;MVSHQVADPLFSRVQLVSACAKTSGFTHSRIGERMDSNDVFLRARWYGSSDRADVSMGLGHDPSRTVGQHRASIRSTRFGHRPYRPVVLTLLVAALALAAGASLVLRNDGQSGRLDQAPPAAAPMSPFVRAAEDWLSTNLPQSARVIADPTVRAALIRSGFSTSAVTPPGRVVGCEAISFVVVTPALESAAIADDTLAGCVRSALPVAIFGSGAATVRIAETVPAGSHALASQRSRDSSDRTLAGAALAANPAVRAPAAIRTSLTTGYLDLRTATVLAVLAERTVVRITAVTGDPAEIAAGLPARTVDVVLTEGAALAPVLASLSEPFRPSAMVPTGPDSFRLTWPFTTAPIPQLN
;
A
#
# COMPACT_ATOMS: atom_id res chain seq x y z
N MET A 1 -30.49 36.47 33.81
CA MET A 1 -29.04 36.35 33.58
C MET A 1 -28.56 35.10 34.28
N VAL A 2 -28.00 34.13 33.55
CA VAL A 2 -27.35 32.94 34.12
C VAL A 2 -26.04 32.77 33.35
N SER A 3 -24.91 32.65 34.06
CA SER A 3 -23.59 32.56 33.44
C SER A 3 -23.22 31.09 33.25
N HIS A 4 -23.07 30.65 32.00
CA HIS A 4 -22.53 29.33 31.71
C HIS A 4 -21.00 29.39 31.66
N GLN A 5 -20.38 28.84 32.70
CA GLN A 5 -18.94 28.70 32.82
C GLN A 5 -18.48 27.54 31.92
N VAL A 6 -17.84 27.87 30.78
CA VAL A 6 -17.22 26.89 29.89
C VAL A 6 -15.92 26.40 30.52
N ALA A 7 -15.70 25.07 30.51
CA ALA A 7 -14.49 24.45 31.01
C ALA A 7 -13.58 24.03 29.85
N ASP A 8 -12.33 24.50 29.85
CA ASP A 8 -11.33 24.13 28.86
C ASP A 8 -10.84 22.68 29.06
N PRO A 9 -10.85 21.82 28.01
CA PRO A 9 -10.20 20.52 28.07
C PRO A 9 -8.69 20.67 27.88
N LEU A 10 -7.93 20.46 28.96
CA LEU A 10 -6.46 20.49 28.97
C LEU A 10 -5.86 19.37 28.10
N PHE A 11 -5.47 19.70 26.87
CA PHE A 11 -4.60 18.85 26.04
C PHE A 11 -3.17 18.85 26.60
N SER A 12 -2.89 17.93 27.52
CA SER A 12 -1.53 17.72 28.04
C SER A 12 -0.62 17.06 26.99
N ARG A 13 0.64 17.50 26.91
CA ARG A 13 1.60 17.04 25.91
C ARG A 13 2.08 15.62 26.21
N VAL A 14 1.88 14.69 25.28
CA VAL A 14 2.60 13.41 25.28
C VAL A 14 4.07 13.67 24.90
N GLN A 15 4.98 13.48 25.84
CA GLN A 15 6.42 13.47 25.57
C GLN A 15 6.92 12.03 25.46
N LEU A 16 7.47 11.65 24.29
CA LEU A 16 8.27 10.43 24.19
C LEU A 16 9.60 10.62 24.93
N VAL A 17 9.72 10.02 26.11
CA VAL A 17 10.99 9.93 26.85
C VAL A 17 11.70 8.63 26.46
N SER A 18 12.88 8.74 25.83
CA SER A 18 13.68 7.57 25.48
C SER A 18 14.48 7.06 26.69
N ALA A 19 14.13 5.88 27.18
CA ALA A 19 14.82 5.23 28.28
C ALA A 19 16.07 4.46 27.80
N CYS A 20 17.21 5.13 27.70
CA CYS A 20 18.50 4.49 27.44
C CYS A 20 19.21 4.12 28.75
N ALA A 21 19.51 2.83 28.95
CA ALA A 21 20.12 2.35 30.19
C ALA A 21 21.61 2.70 30.29
N LYS A 22 22.05 3.25 31.43
CA LYS A 22 23.47 3.33 31.82
C LYS A 22 23.68 2.98 33.29
N THR A 23 24.31 1.84 33.52
CA THR A 23 24.86 1.42 34.81
C THR A 23 26.32 1.88 34.93
N SER A 24 26.55 2.99 35.65
CA SER A 24 27.84 3.32 36.28
C SER A 24 27.60 4.43 37.31
N GLY A 25 28.07 4.26 38.54
CA GLY A 25 27.92 5.28 39.59
C GLY A 25 29.16 6.15 39.77
N PHE A 26 28.97 7.36 40.27
CA PHE A 26 30.01 8.14 40.97
C PHE A 26 29.37 9.00 42.06
N THR A 27 30.15 9.37 43.08
CA THR A 27 29.65 9.93 44.35
C THR A 27 29.78 11.45 44.45
N HIS A 28 28.85 12.04 45.24
CA HIS A 28 28.96 13.33 45.95
C HIS A 28 29.49 14.57 45.20
N SER A 29 28.60 15.56 45.05
CA SER A 29 28.76 16.80 45.84
C SER A 29 27.42 17.52 46.05
N ARG A 30 27.37 18.43 47.04
CA ARG A 30 26.31 19.44 47.18
C ARG A 30 26.85 20.78 46.69
N ILE A 31 26.01 21.55 46.01
CA ILE A 31 25.74 22.97 46.24
C ILE A 31 24.37 23.24 45.61
N GLY A 32 23.55 24.07 46.24
CA GLY A 32 22.25 24.45 45.72
C GLY A 32 22.27 25.91 45.30
N GLU A 33 21.62 26.23 44.19
CA GLU A 33 21.33 27.61 43.81
C GLU A 33 19.91 27.70 43.25
N ARG A 34 19.30 28.87 43.41
CA ARG A 34 17.86 29.11 43.22
C ARG A 34 17.71 30.17 42.13
N MET A 35 17.19 29.77 40.98
CA MET A 35 17.00 30.66 39.83
C MET A 35 15.64 30.40 39.19
N ASP A 36 14.95 31.48 38.82
CA ASP A 36 13.54 31.46 38.43
C ASP A 36 13.29 31.12 36.95
N SER A 37 12.00 30.94 36.64
CA SER A 37 11.49 30.40 35.37
C SER A 37 11.71 31.27 34.12
N ASN A 38 11.49 30.62 32.97
CA ASN A 38 11.28 31.18 31.62
C ASN A 38 12.53 31.66 30.85
N ASP A 39 13.28 30.72 30.26
CA ASP A 39 13.31 30.61 28.78
C ASP A 39 14.05 29.34 28.28
N VAL A 40 13.36 28.46 27.54
CA VAL A 40 14.00 27.38 26.74
C VAL A 40 13.21 27.14 25.45
N PHE A 41 13.68 27.71 24.33
CA PHE A 41 13.16 27.40 23.00
C PHE A 41 13.64 26.03 22.49
N LEU A 42 12.71 25.21 22.03
CA LEU A 42 13.04 23.92 21.39
C LEU A 42 13.61 24.13 19.97
N ARG A 43 14.86 23.68 19.75
CA ARG A 43 15.46 23.54 18.41
C ARG A 43 16.22 22.21 18.29
N ALA A 44 15.47 21.13 18.06
CA ALA A 44 16.04 19.85 17.60
C ALA A 44 16.49 19.98 16.13
N ARG A 45 17.74 20.38 15.92
CA ARG A 45 18.33 20.60 14.59
C ARG A 45 18.90 19.30 14.05
N TRP A 46 18.23 18.69 13.06
CA TRP A 46 18.80 17.56 12.31
C TRP A 46 20.14 17.96 11.69
N TYR A 47 21.23 17.33 12.13
CA TYR A 47 22.55 17.45 11.53
C TYR A 47 22.98 16.08 11.01
N GLY A 48 22.72 15.84 9.72
CA GLY A 48 23.34 14.73 9.01
C GLY A 48 24.82 15.03 8.81
N SER A 49 25.70 14.18 9.36
CA SER A 49 27.14 14.29 9.10
C SER A 49 27.38 14.11 7.60
N SER A 50 28.00 15.11 6.98
CA SER A 50 28.45 15.04 5.59
C SER A 50 29.91 15.45 5.57
N ASP A 51 30.78 14.47 5.31
CA ASP A 51 32.21 14.73 5.14
C ASP A 51 32.42 15.69 3.96
N ARG A 52 33.04 16.83 4.25
CA ARG A 52 33.63 17.71 3.25
C ARG A 52 35.12 17.76 3.50
N ALA A 53 35.87 17.16 2.57
CA ALA A 53 37.30 17.43 2.45
C ALA A 53 37.51 18.91 2.06
N ASP A 54 38.58 19.51 2.58
CA ASP A 54 38.94 20.90 2.31
C ASP A 54 39.22 21.14 0.81
N VAL A 55 38.73 22.28 0.31
CA VAL A 55 39.12 22.83 -0.99
C VAL A 55 39.72 24.21 -0.76
N SER A 56 41.02 24.23 -0.45
CA SER A 56 41.79 25.47 -0.35
C SER A 56 41.92 26.13 -1.72
N MET A 57 41.50 27.40 -1.83
CA MET A 57 41.79 28.21 -3.00
C MET A 57 43.26 28.67 -2.99
N GLY A 58 43.97 28.43 -4.09
CA GLY A 58 45.31 28.97 -4.34
C GLY A 58 45.40 29.50 -5.77
N LEU A 59 45.72 30.79 -5.91
CA LEU A 59 45.93 31.45 -7.21
C LEU A 59 47.42 31.44 -7.58
N GLY A 60 47.73 31.17 -8.85
CA GLY A 60 49.09 31.26 -9.38
C GLY A 60 49.13 31.23 -10.91
N HIS A 61 50.00 32.07 -11.51
CA HIS A 61 50.46 31.95 -12.90
C HIS A 61 51.37 30.70 -13.04
N ASP A 62 51.72 30.16 -14.21
CA ASP A 62 52.17 30.83 -15.45
C ASP A 62 52.14 29.86 -16.66
N PRO A 63 52.04 30.31 -17.93
CA PRO A 63 51.91 29.41 -19.09
C PRO A 63 53.20 29.31 -19.94
N SER A 64 53.87 28.14 -19.95
CA SER A 64 54.84 27.82 -21.02
C SER A 64 55.26 26.35 -21.19
N ARG A 65 55.37 25.99 -22.48
CA ARG A 65 56.38 25.12 -23.13
C ARG A 65 56.40 23.57 -22.98
N THR A 66 56.59 22.98 -24.17
CA THR A 66 57.36 21.77 -24.54
C THR A 66 56.94 20.38 -24.07
N VAL A 67 56.38 19.64 -25.03
CA VAL A 67 57.03 18.47 -25.67
C VAL A 67 57.85 17.56 -24.76
N GLY A 68 57.28 16.38 -24.46
CA GLY A 68 58.00 15.23 -23.92
C GLY A 68 57.38 13.93 -24.43
N GLN A 69 57.93 13.33 -25.48
CA GLN A 69 57.54 11.98 -25.89
C GLN A 69 58.12 10.97 -24.90
N HIS A 70 57.31 10.01 -24.43
CA HIS A 70 57.85 8.73 -23.96
C HIS A 70 56.99 7.55 -24.39
N ARG A 71 57.63 6.62 -25.12
CA ARG A 71 57.07 5.31 -25.44
C ARG A 71 57.26 4.37 -24.24
N ALA A 72 56.18 3.74 -23.79
CA ALA A 72 56.20 2.48 -23.06
C ALA A 72 54.84 1.77 -23.32
N SER A 73 54.71 0.95 -24.37
CA SER A 73 55.11 -0.47 -24.41
C SER A 73 54.18 -1.42 -23.62
N ILE A 74 53.10 -1.82 -24.28
CA ILE A 74 52.54 -3.19 -24.31
C ILE A 74 52.44 -3.94 -22.97
N ARG A 75 51.20 -4.14 -22.49
CA ARG A 75 50.75 -5.47 -22.05
C ARG A 75 49.25 -5.65 -22.26
N SER A 76 48.89 -6.57 -23.16
CA SER A 76 47.51 -6.94 -23.44
C SER A 76 46.99 -7.95 -22.41
N THR A 77 46.06 -7.51 -21.55
CA THR A 77 45.19 -8.43 -20.82
C THR A 77 44.13 -8.99 -21.77
N ARG A 78 43.88 -10.30 -21.68
CA ARG A 78 43.20 -11.07 -22.74
C ARG A 78 41.68 -11.02 -22.58
N PHE A 79 40.95 -10.80 -23.68
CA PHE A 79 39.51 -11.04 -23.72
C PHE A 79 39.23 -12.54 -23.52
N GLY A 80 38.59 -12.88 -22.41
CA GLY A 80 38.23 -14.26 -22.07
C GLY A 80 36.98 -14.73 -22.82
N HIS A 81 37.13 -15.16 -24.06
CA HIS A 81 36.05 -15.84 -24.79
C HIS A 81 35.61 -17.11 -24.03
N ARG A 82 34.38 -17.12 -23.51
CA ARG A 82 33.75 -18.37 -23.03
C ARG A 82 33.24 -19.16 -24.24
N PRO A 83 33.64 -20.43 -24.42
CA PRO A 83 33.27 -21.21 -25.59
C PRO A 83 31.81 -21.68 -25.51
N TYR A 84 31.10 -21.60 -26.63
CA TYR A 84 29.89 -22.40 -26.85
C TYR A 84 30.26 -23.89 -26.86
N ARG A 85 29.40 -24.73 -26.28
CA ARG A 85 29.37 -26.17 -26.54
C ARG A 85 27.93 -26.60 -26.81
N PRO A 86 27.59 -27.02 -28.03
CA PRO A 86 26.32 -27.69 -28.29
C PRO A 86 26.38 -29.12 -27.75
N VAL A 87 25.27 -29.60 -27.18
CA VAL A 87 24.98 -31.02 -27.03
C VAL A 87 23.62 -31.25 -27.69
N VAL A 88 23.58 -32.26 -28.56
CA VAL A 88 22.44 -32.64 -29.41
C VAL A 88 22.04 -34.08 -29.04
N LEU A 89 20.88 -34.56 -29.50
CA LEU A 89 20.26 -35.88 -29.21
C LEU A 89 19.69 -36.03 -27.76
N THR A 90 18.56 -36.69 -27.47
CA THR A 90 17.32 -37.13 -28.20
C THR A 90 16.27 -37.57 -27.12
N LEU A 91 15.05 -38.11 -27.32
CA LEU A 91 14.25 -38.64 -28.46
C LEU A 91 12.73 -38.55 -28.15
N LEU A 92 11.89 -38.75 -29.18
CA LEU A 92 10.45 -39.10 -29.22
C LEU A 92 9.60 -39.30 -27.94
N VAL A 93 8.52 -38.51 -27.86
CA VAL A 93 7.12 -38.99 -27.70
C VAL A 93 6.26 -38.09 -28.62
N ALA A 94 5.93 -38.49 -29.86
CA ALA A 94 4.75 -39.31 -30.21
C ALA A 94 3.41 -38.68 -29.74
N ALA A 95 2.86 -37.69 -30.45
CA ALA A 95 2.05 -37.84 -31.69
C ALA A 95 0.62 -38.40 -31.47
N LEU A 96 -0.29 -37.53 -31.01
CA LEU A 96 -1.76 -37.57 -31.14
C LEU A 96 -2.28 -36.17 -30.74
N ALA A 97 -3.22 -35.52 -31.42
CA ALA A 97 -4.02 -35.91 -32.59
C ALA A 97 -4.13 -34.77 -33.63
N LEU A 98 -4.25 -35.13 -34.91
CA LEU A 98 -4.66 -34.26 -36.02
C LEU A 98 -5.93 -34.83 -36.67
N ALA A 99 -7.09 -34.31 -36.28
CA ALA A 99 -8.41 -34.44 -36.92
C ALA A 99 -9.43 -33.68 -36.05
N ALA A 100 -10.40 -32.91 -36.53
CA ALA A 100 -10.69 -32.37 -37.86
C ALA A 100 -11.41 -31.01 -37.62
N GLY A 101 -11.71 -30.12 -38.58
CA GLY A 101 -11.59 -30.14 -40.03
C GLY A 101 -12.43 -28.98 -40.62
N ALA A 102 -12.77 -29.04 -41.91
CA ALA A 102 -13.75 -28.18 -42.59
C ALA A 102 -13.49 -26.66 -42.55
N SER A 103 -12.68 -26.17 -43.50
CA SER A 103 -12.82 -24.80 -44.01
C SER A 103 -14.24 -24.61 -44.58
N LEU A 104 -14.97 -23.59 -44.12
CA LEU A 104 -16.33 -23.29 -44.62
C LEU A 104 -16.44 -21.83 -45.05
N VAL A 105 -16.12 -21.59 -46.33
CA VAL A 105 -16.47 -20.34 -47.02
C VAL A 105 -17.98 -20.37 -47.27
N LEU A 106 -18.74 -19.64 -46.46
CA LEU A 106 -20.17 -19.41 -46.72
C LEU A 106 -20.36 -18.16 -47.58
N ARG A 107 -21.28 -18.26 -48.53
CA ARG A 107 -21.69 -17.17 -49.40
C ARG A 107 -22.48 -16.13 -48.60
N ASN A 108 -22.28 -14.86 -48.94
CA ASN A 108 -23.13 -13.78 -48.45
C ASN A 108 -24.42 -13.69 -49.29
N ASP A 109 -25.19 -14.79 -49.32
CA ASP A 109 -26.50 -14.83 -49.95
C ASP A 109 -27.54 -14.23 -48.99
N GLY A 110 -28.17 -13.12 -49.39
CA GLY A 110 -29.02 -12.33 -48.50
C GLY A 110 -30.35 -13.01 -48.15
N GLN A 111 -30.54 -13.33 -46.88
CA GLN A 111 -31.86 -13.73 -46.34
C GLN A 111 -32.29 -12.82 -45.19
N SER A 112 -33.38 -12.08 -45.40
CA SER A 112 -34.11 -11.32 -44.38
C SER A 112 -34.91 -12.23 -43.44
N GLY A 113 -34.24 -13.22 -42.84
CA GLY A 113 -34.83 -14.25 -41.98
C GLY A 113 -34.71 -13.92 -40.50
N ARG A 114 -35.37 -12.86 -40.03
CA ARG A 114 -35.36 -12.42 -38.62
C ARG A 114 -36.26 -13.31 -37.74
N LEU A 115 -35.88 -14.57 -37.60
CA LEU A 115 -36.45 -15.50 -36.61
C LEU A 115 -35.90 -15.19 -35.21
N ASP A 116 -36.67 -15.55 -34.18
CA ASP A 116 -36.40 -15.25 -32.77
C ASP A 116 -35.23 -16.06 -32.19
N GLN A 117 -34.01 -15.73 -32.63
CA GLN A 117 -32.79 -16.22 -32.01
C GLN A 117 -32.66 -15.58 -30.63
N ALA A 118 -33.12 -16.32 -29.61
CA ALA A 118 -33.03 -15.93 -28.21
C ALA A 118 -31.60 -15.43 -27.89
N PRO A 119 -31.44 -14.30 -27.16
CA PRO A 119 -30.13 -13.71 -26.93
C PRO A 119 -29.16 -14.76 -26.37
N PRO A 120 -27.94 -14.87 -26.93
CA PRO A 120 -26.98 -15.88 -26.48
C PRO A 120 -26.75 -15.71 -24.98
N ALA A 121 -26.99 -16.78 -24.23
CA ALA A 121 -26.96 -16.75 -22.77
C ALA A 121 -25.64 -16.14 -22.29
N ALA A 122 -25.73 -15.06 -21.51
CA ALA A 122 -24.56 -14.27 -21.12
C ALA A 122 -23.51 -15.18 -20.46
N ALA A 123 -22.29 -15.16 -21.00
CA ALA A 123 -21.22 -16.05 -20.57
C ALA A 123 -21.00 -15.94 -19.05
N PRO A 124 -20.79 -17.07 -18.33
CA PRO A 124 -20.70 -17.07 -16.88
C PRO A 124 -19.54 -16.17 -16.41
N MET A 125 -19.89 -15.21 -15.56
CA MET A 125 -18.95 -14.25 -14.99
C MET A 125 -17.82 -14.95 -14.23
N SER A 126 -16.57 -14.55 -14.47
CA SER A 126 -15.42 -15.21 -13.86
C SER A 126 -15.41 -15.06 -12.33
N PRO A 127 -14.84 -16.03 -11.58
CA PRO A 127 -14.79 -15.94 -10.12
C PRO A 127 -13.99 -14.73 -9.64
N PHE A 128 -13.00 -14.26 -10.41
CA PHE A 128 -12.19 -13.08 -10.08
C PHE A 128 -12.95 -11.77 -10.30
N VAL A 129 -13.85 -11.70 -11.29
CA VAL A 129 -14.76 -10.55 -11.43
C VAL A 129 -15.77 -10.50 -10.28
N ARG A 130 -16.29 -11.66 -9.84
CA ARG A 130 -17.16 -11.73 -8.64
C ARG A 130 -16.43 -11.29 -7.37
N ALA A 131 -15.23 -11.81 -7.12
CA ALA A 131 -14.44 -11.41 -5.96
C ALA A 131 -14.12 -9.89 -5.96
N ALA A 132 -13.91 -9.29 -7.13
CA ALA A 132 -13.78 -7.84 -7.26
C ALA A 132 -15.10 -7.09 -7.00
N GLU A 133 -16.24 -7.56 -7.50
CA GLU A 133 -17.58 -7.04 -7.19
C GLU A 133 -17.87 -7.06 -5.68
N ASP A 134 -17.57 -8.19 -5.01
CA ASP A 134 -17.75 -8.38 -3.56
C ASP A 134 -16.86 -7.43 -2.75
N TRP A 135 -15.58 -7.30 -3.13
CA TRP A 135 -14.63 -6.37 -2.48
C TRP A 135 -15.04 -4.90 -2.67
N LEU A 136 -15.47 -4.52 -3.88
CA LEU A 136 -15.94 -3.15 -4.18
C LEU A 136 -17.16 -2.81 -3.34
N SER A 137 -18.13 -3.73 -3.29
CA SER A 137 -19.39 -3.55 -2.56
C SER A 137 -19.20 -3.53 -1.04
N THR A 138 -18.09 -4.10 -0.53
CA THR A 138 -17.73 -4.11 0.88
C THR A 138 -16.92 -2.88 1.31
N ASN A 139 -16.05 -2.36 0.43
CA ASN A 139 -15.06 -1.34 0.81
C ASN A 139 -15.33 0.07 0.26
N LEU A 140 -16.19 0.23 -0.75
CA LEU A 140 -16.49 1.53 -1.36
C LEU A 140 -17.96 1.92 -1.17
N PRO A 141 -18.28 3.21 -1.07
CA PRO A 141 -19.67 3.67 -1.16
C PRO A 141 -20.23 3.41 -2.57
N GLN A 142 -21.53 3.11 -2.64
CA GLN A 142 -22.26 2.84 -3.90
C GLN A 142 -22.31 4.03 -4.88
N SER A 143 -21.82 5.20 -4.46
CA SER A 143 -21.63 6.43 -5.25
C SER A 143 -20.19 6.66 -5.74
N ALA A 144 -19.23 5.78 -5.39
CA ALA A 144 -17.86 5.85 -5.87
C ALA A 144 -17.81 5.76 -7.41
N ARG A 145 -17.01 6.61 -8.05
CA ARG A 145 -16.96 6.71 -9.51
C ARG A 145 -15.93 5.74 -10.08
N VAL A 146 -16.40 4.77 -10.86
CA VAL A 146 -15.65 3.58 -11.27
C VAL A 146 -15.66 3.42 -12.78
N ILE A 147 -14.50 3.30 -13.43
CA ILE A 147 -14.41 2.78 -14.80
C ILE A 147 -14.48 1.25 -14.75
N ALA A 148 -15.39 0.67 -15.54
CA ALA A 148 -15.59 -0.77 -15.61
C ALA A 148 -16.02 -1.22 -17.02
N ASP A 149 -15.60 -2.42 -17.44
CA ASP A 149 -16.11 -3.06 -18.66
C ASP A 149 -17.61 -3.41 -18.55
N PRO A 150 -18.32 -3.75 -19.66
CA PRO A 150 -19.75 -4.01 -19.63
C PRO A 150 -20.20 -5.12 -18.66
N THR A 151 -19.38 -6.16 -18.45
CA THR A 151 -19.68 -7.29 -17.56
C THR A 151 -19.54 -6.87 -16.11
N VAL A 152 -18.41 -6.25 -15.75
CA VAL A 152 -18.18 -5.70 -14.40
C VAL A 152 -19.22 -4.63 -14.07
N ARG A 153 -19.54 -3.75 -15.03
CA ARG A 153 -20.55 -2.70 -14.85
C ARG A 153 -21.95 -3.27 -14.62
N ALA A 154 -22.34 -4.34 -15.33
CA ALA A 154 -23.59 -5.04 -15.09
C ALA A 154 -23.61 -5.80 -13.75
N ALA A 155 -22.45 -6.16 -13.20
CA ALA A 155 -22.32 -6.70 -11.84
C ALA A 155 -22.55 -5.60 -10.79
N LEU A 156 -21.73 -4.56 -10.79
CA LEU A 156 -21.81 -3.45 -9.83
C LEU A 156 -23.20 -2.78 -9.77
N ILE A 157 -23.88 -2.59 -10.91
CA ILE A 157 -25.24 -2.02 -10.93
C ILE A 157 -26.26 -2.95 -10.24
N ARG A 158 -26.04 -4.27 -10.21
CA ARG A 158 -26.88 -5.23 -9.46
C ARG A 158 -26.50 -5.30 -7.98
N SER A 159 -25.25 -5.06 -7.60
CA SER A 159 -24.83 -4.96 -6.19
C SER A 159 -25.17 -3.61 -5.53
N GLY A 160 -25.63 -2.63 -6.31
CA GLY A 160 -26.23 -1.38 -5.82
C GLY A 160 -25.57 -0.09 -6.35
N PHE A 161 -24.49 -0.19 -7.13
CA PHE A 161 -23.76 1.00 -7.56
C PHE A 161 -24.59 1.85 -8.51
N SER A 162 -24.52 3.17 -8.32
CA SER A 162 -25.26 4.10 -9.18
C SER A 162 -24.88 3.94 -10.65
N THR A 163 -25.89 3.83 -11.52
CA THR A 163 -25.72 3.68 -12.98
C THR A 163 -24.97 4.85 -13.63
N SER A 164 -24.96 6.02 -12.98
CA SER A 164 -24.20 7.22 -13.35
C SER A 164 -22.80 7.30 -12.75
N ALA A 165 -22.50 6.50 -11.72
CA ALA A 165 -21.17 6.43 -11.11
C ALA A 165 -20.27 5.38 -11.78
N VAL A 166 -20.86 4.32 -12.37
CA VAL A 166 -20.09 3.31 -13.12
C VAL A 166 -20.00 3.68 -14.60
N THR A 167 -18.84 4.20 -15.01
CA THR A 167 -18.55 4.68 -16.37
C THR A 167 -18.10 3.54 -17.28
N PRO A 168 -18.77 3.29 -18.42
CA PRO A 168 -18.31 2.32 -19.41
C PRO A 168 -17.14 2.86 -20.26
N PRO A 169 -16.34 2.00 -20.92
CA PRO A 169 -15.07 2.37 -21.55
C PRO A 169 -15.19 3.55 -22.54
N GLY A 170 -16.01 3.40 -23.58
CA GLY A 170 -16.26 4.44 -24.60
C GLY A 170 -17.13 5.63 -24.14
N ARG A 171 -17.05 6.00 -22.85
CA ARG A 171 -17.58 7.25 -22.28
C ARG A 171 -16.60 7.92 -21.30
N VAL A 172 -15.35 7.48 -21.26
CA VAL A 172 -14.28 8.13 -20.49
C VAL A 172 -13.84 9.40 -21.22
N VAL A 173 -13.98 10.55 -20.56
CA VAL A 173 -13.61 11.88 -21.10
C VAL A 173 -12.43 12.52 -20.37
N GLY A 174 -11.93 11.85 -19.34
CA GLY A 174 -10.94 12.34 -18.38
C GLY A 174 -10.90 11.43 -17.14
N CYS A 175 -9.87 11.59 -16.32
CA CYS A 175 -9.60 10.72 -15.17
C CYS A 175 -9.78 11.45 -13.82
N GLU A 176 -9.86 12.78 -13.83
CA GLU A 176 -9.90 13.67 -12.66
C GLU A 176 -11.15 13.43 -11.80
N ALA A 177 -12.25 13.03 -12.44
CA ALA A 177 -13.48 12.66 -11.77
C ALA A 177 -13.49 11.19 -11.29
N ILE A 178 -12.66 10.31 -11.87
CA ILE A 178 -12.71 8.87 -11.60
C ILE A 178 -11.98 8.58 -10.29
N SER A 179 -12.57 7.73 -9.44
CA SER A 179 -11.95 7.28 -8.20
C SER A 179 -11.24 5.94 -8.40
N PHE A 180 -11.86 5.00 -9.12
CA PHE A 180 -11.32 3.66 -9.33
C PHE A 180 -11.47 3.16 -10.77
N VAL A 181 -10.61 2.22 -11.15
CA VAL A 181 -10.67 1.49 -12.42
C VAL A 181 -10.62 -0.01 -12.11
N VAL A 182 -11.59 -0.77 -12.60
CA VAL A 182 -11.58 -2.24 -12.51
C VAL A 182 -10.96 -2.80 -13.78
N VAL A 183 -9.65 -3.00 -13.74
CA VAL A 183 -8.86 -3.43 -14.89
C VAL A 183 -8.99 -4.95 -15.07
N THR A 184 -9.69 -5.33 -16.12
CA THR A 184 -9.84 -6.71 -16.62
C THR A 184 -9.14 -6.85 -17.97
N PRO A 185 -8.90 -8.07 -18.50
CA PRO A 185 -8.37 -8.26 -19.85
C PRO A 185 -9.24 -7.60 -20.94
N ALA A 186 -10.55 -7.48 -20.71
CA ALA A 186 -11.47 -6.80 -21.61
C ALA A 186 -11.29 -5.27 -21.56
N LEU A 187 -11.07 -4.69 -20.37
CA LEU A 187 -10.76 -3.26 -20.24
C LEU A 187 -9.37 -2.92 -20.79
N GLU A 188 -8.36 -3.76 -20.56
CA GLU A 188 -7.02 -3.61 -21.14
C GLU A 188 -7.07 -3.68 -22.67
N SER A 189 -7.86 -4.59 -23.24
CA SER A 189 -8.09 -4.66 -24.70
C SER A 189 -8.77 -3.40 -25.24
N ALA A 190 -9.75 -2.83 -24.51
CA ALA A 190 -10.39 -1.58 -24.90
C ALA A 190 -9.44 -0.37 -24.81
N ALA A 191 -8.55 -0.35 -23.80
CA ALA A 191 -7.57 0.71 -23.60
C ALA A 191 -6.53 0.80 -24.74
N ILE A 192 -6.28 -0.28 -25.49
CA ILE A 192 -5.41 -0.25 -26.68
C ILE A 192 -5.99 0.64 -27.78
N ALA A 193 -7.31 0.85 -27.81
CA ALA A 193 -8.02 1.65 -28.81
C ALA A 193 -8.49 3.03 -28.30
N ASP A 194 -8.21 3.39 -27.04
CA ASP A 194 -8.66 4.63 -26.40
C ASP A 194 -7.54 5.20 -25.50
N ASP A 195 -6.84 6.22 -25.98
CA ASP A 195 -5.74 6.87 -25.26
C ASP A 195 -6.17 7.53 -23.94
N THR A 196 -7.44 7.93 -23.81
CA THR A 196 -7.98 8.55 -22.59
C THR A 196 -8.14 7.48 -21.51
N LEU A 197 -8.77 6.35 -21.87
CA LEU A 197 -8.88 5.19 -21.01
C LEU A 197 -7.50 4.62 -20.65
N ALA A 198 -6.58 4.52 -21.62
CA ALA A 198 -5.20 4.13 -21.36
C ALA A 198 -4.49 5.11 -20.42
N GLY A 199 -4.76 6.41 -20.54
CA GLY A 199 -4.34 7.44 -19.59
C GLY A 199 -4.78 7.10 -18.17
N CYS A 200 -6.08 6.85 -17.96
CA CYS A 200 -6.61 6.50 -16.64
C CYS A 200 -5.98 5.21 -16.09
N VAL A 201 -5.90 4.14 -16.89
CA VAL A 201 -5.29 2.85 -16.50
C VAL A 201 -3.81 2.99 -16.14
N ARG A 202 -3.04 3.84 -16.83
CA ARG A 202 -1.62 4.14 -16.52
C ARG A 202 -1.44 5.04 -15.30
N SER A 203 -2.40 5.93 -15.03
CA SER A 203 -2.39 6.83 -13.87
C SER A 203 -2.80 6.14 -12.56
N ALA A 204 -3.50 5.01 -12.66
CA ALA A 204 -4.07 4.31 -11.52
C ALA A 204 -3.10 3.30 -10.88
N LEU A 205 -3.19 3.14 -9.55
CA LEU A 205 -2.32 2.25 -8.78
C LEU A 205 -3.15 1.13 -8.12
N PRO A 206 -2.78 -0.16 -8.25
CA PRO A 206 -3.55 -1.27 -7.68
C PRO A 206 -3.80 -1.12 -6.17
N VAL A 207 -4.99 -1.53 -5.74
CA VAL A 207 -5.42 -1.61 -4.34
C VAL A 207 -5.97 -2.98 -3.97
N ALA A 208 -6.45 -3.76 -4.94
CA ALA A 208 -6.74 -5.18 -4.78
C ALA A 208 -6.46 -5.92 -6.10
N ILE A 209 -5.88 -7.13 -6.02
CA ILE A 209 -5.57 -7.99 -7.19
C ILE A 209 -6.14 -9.39 -6.98
N PHE A 210 -6.93 -9.86 -7.95
CA PHE A 210 -7.60 -11.16 -7.94
C PHE A 210 -7.13 -12.02 -9.13
N GLY A 211 -6.88 -13.30 -8.87
CA GLY A 211 -6.40 -14.22 -9.91
C GLY A 211 -4.95 -13.99 -10.31
N SER A 212 -4.55 -14.55 -11.46
CA SER A 212 -3.18 -14.47 -11.96
C SER A 212 -3.11 -14.63 -13.48
N GLY A 213 -2.00 -14.16 -14.08
CA GLY A 213 -1.76 -14.22 -15.52
C GLY A 213 -2.87 -13.53 -16.34
N ALA A 214 -3.26 -14.15 -17.46
CA ALA A 214 -4.30 -13.63 -18.35
C ALA A 214 -5.72 -13.61 -17.77
N ALA A 215 -5.93 -14.14 -16.55
CA ALA A 215 -7.20 -14.08 -15.83
C ALA A 215 -7.22 -13.07 -14.67
N THR A 216 -6.16 -12.26 -14.53
CA THR A 216 -6.05 -11.27 -13.44
C THR A 216 -7.12 -10.18 -13.56
N VAL A 217 -7.75 -9.83 -12.44
CA VAL A 217 -8.58 -8.63 -12.28
C VAL A 217 -7.92 -7.73 -11.25
N ARG A 218 -7.72 -6.45 -11.57
CA ARG A 218 -7.09 -5.46 -10.69
C ARG A 218 -8.06 -4.33 -10.39
N ILE A 219 -8.33 -4.06 -9.13
CA ILE A 219 -8.95 -2.79 -8.72
C ILE A 219 -7.79 -1.82 -8.49
N ALA A 220 -7.82 -0.67 -9.16
CA ALA A 220 -6.82 0.37 -9.02
C ALA A 220 -7.47 1.72 -8.68
N GLU A 221 -6.91 2.47 -7.74
CA GLU A 221 -7.30 3.85 -7.47
C GLU A 221 -6.68 4.78 -8.52
N THR A 222 -7.45 5.73 -9.04
CA THR A 222 -6.96 6.78 -9.94
C THR A 222 -6.34 7.91 -9.14
N VAL A 223 -5.11 8.32 -9.49
CA VAL A 223 -4.34 9.31 -8.71
C VAL A 223 -4.20 10.62 -9.49
N PRO A 224 -4.91 11.72 -9.11
CA PRO A 224 -4.78 13.01 -9.80
C PRO A 224 -3.36 13.61 -9.75
N ALA A 225 -2.61 13.31 -8.69
CA ALA A 225 -1.19 13.69 -8.56
C ALA A 225 -0.21 12.77 -9.33
N GLY A 226 -0.73 11.80 -10.10
CA GLY A 226 0.05 10.80 -10.83
C GLY A 226 0.54 9.64 -9.97
N SER A 227 0.65 8.46 -10.58
CA SER A 227 1.04 7.21 -9.90
C SER A 227 2.42 7.27 -9.21
N HIS A 228 3.36 8.06 -9.72
CA HIS A 228 4.66 8.28 -9.07
C HIS A 228 4.56 8.95 -7.68
N ALA A 229 3.62 9.89 -7.50
CA ALA A 229 3.41 10.56 -6.22
C ALA A 229 2.87 9.58 -5.17
N LEU A 230 1.86 8.77 -5.52
CA LEU A 230 1.32 7.76 -4.61
C LEU A 230 2.31 6.61 -4.36
N ALA A 231 3.11 6.18 -5.35
CA ALA A 231 4.19 5.23 -5.12
C ALA A 231 5.22 5.77 -4.12
N SER A 232 5.58 7.07 -4.22
CA SER A 232 6.46 7.76 -3.27
C SER A 232 5.83 7.97 -1.88
N GLN A 233 4.49 7.94 -1.77
CA GLN A 233 3.78 7.92 -0.48
C GLN A 233 3.77 6.50 0.12
N ARG A 234 3.38 5.47 -0.65
CA ARG A 234 3.38 4.06 -0.20
C ARG A 234 4.76 3.57 0.21
N SER A 235 5.84 4.02 -0.44
CA SER A 235 7.21 3.68 -0.02
C SER A 235 7.60 4.29 1.33
N ARG A 236 7.06 5.47 1.67
CA ARG A 236 7.26 6.08 3.00
C ARG A 236 6.40 5.39 4.04
N ASP A 237 5.12 5.19 3.77
CA ASP A 237 4.19 4.45 4.62
C ASP A 237 4.69 3.03 4.97
N SER A 238 5.26 2.30 4.01
CA SER A 238 5.91 1.01 4.28
C SER A 238 7.11 1.12 5.24
N SER A 239 7.87 2.21 5.17
CA SER A 239 8.99 2.51 6.07
C SER A 239 8.49 2.90 7.47
N ASP A 240 7.46 3.74 7.54
CA ASP A 240 6.82 4.21 8.77
C ASP A 240 6.16 3.02 9.52
N ARG A 241 5.48 2.13 8.79
CA ARG A 241 4.92 0.86 9.30
C ARG A 241 5.99 -0.10 9.80
N THR A 242 7.12 -0.20 9.10
CA THR A 242 8.29 -1.00 9.54
C THR A 242 8.84 -0.48 10.87
N LEU A 243 8.99 0.85 11.01
CA LEU A 243 9.45 1.49 12.23
C LEU A 243 8.46 1.34 13.39
N ALA A 244 7.17 1.62 13.16
CA ALA A 244 6.12 1.50 14.17
C ALA A 244 5.90 0.04 14.61
N GLY A 245 5.94 -0.91 13.68
CA GLY A 245 5.84 -2.33 13.96
C GLY A 245 7.06 -2.87 14.74
N ALA A 246 8.27 -2.39 14.46
CA ALA A 246 9.44 -2.70 15.26
C ALA A 246 9.35 -2.13 16.69
N ALA A 247 8.87 -0.89 16.85
CA ALA A 247 8.64 -0.28 18.17
C ALA A 247 7.59 -1.04 19.00
N LEU A 248 6.47 -1.45 18.38
CA LEU A 248 5.47 -2.32 19.01
C LEU A 248 6.05 -3.68 19.39
N ALA A 249 6.81 -4.32 18.50
CA ALA A 249 7.41 -5.61 18.76
C ALA A 249 8.44 -5.56 19.90
N ALA A 250 8.97 -4.38 20.25
CA ALA A 250 9.88 -4.14 21.38
C ALA A 250 9.18 -3.71 22.68
N ASN A 251 7.92 -3.27 22.64
CA ASN A 251 7.19 -2.78 23.82
C ASN A 251 6.81 -3.97 24.75
N PRO A 252 7.22 -3.98 26.04
CA PRO A 252 6.94 -5.10 26.95
C PRO A 252 5.46 -5.28 27.32
N ALA A 253 4.63 -4.26 27.14
CA ALA A 253 3.17 -4.37 27.28
C ALA A 253 2.51 -5.02 26.04
N VAL A 254 3.20 -5.09 24.89
CA VAL A 254 2.72 -5.75 23.66
C VAL A 254 3.28 -7.18 23.60
N ARG A 255 2.39 -8.17 23.73
CA ARG A 255 2.75 -9.60 23.68
C ARG A 255 2.27 -10.19 22.35
N ALA A 256 3.17 -10.82 21.59
CA ALA A 256 2.82 -11.44 20.32
C ALA A 256 3.65 -12.72 20.07
N PRO A 257 3.08 -13.77 19.45
CA PRO A 257 3.83 -14.91 18.93
C PRO A 257 4.96 -14.49 17.99
N ALA A 258 6.02 -15.30 17.88
CA ALA A 258 7.20 -14.97 17.08
C ALA A 258 6.87 -14.62 15.62
N ALA A 259 5.99 -15.39 14.97
CA ALA A 259 5.55 -15.12 13.60
C ALA A 259 4.85 -13.75 13.46
N ILE A 260 4.05 -13.34 14.45
CA ILE A 260 3.41 -12.02 14.45
C ILE A 260 4.44 -10.92 14.71
N ARG A 261 5.41 -11.12 15.61
CA ARG A 261 6.51 -10.15 15.79
C ARG A 261 7.28 -9.95 14.49
N THR A 262 7.53 -11.01 13.72
CA THR A 262 8.10 -10.90 12.36
C THR A 262 7.23 -10.02 11.46
N SER A 263 5.92 -10.30 11.36
CA SER A 263 4.97 -9.49 10.56
C SER A 263 4.93 -8.02 10.97
N LEU A 264 5.00 -7.72 12.27
CA LEU A 264 5.13 -6.34 12.75
C LEU A 264 6.44 -5.71 12.24
N THR A 265 7.58 -6.37 12.45
CA THR A 265 8.89 -5.86 12.04
C THR A 265 9.10 -5.75 10.52
N THR A 266 8.27 -6.38 9.69
CA THR A 266 8.28 -6.23 8.23
C THR A 266 7.27 -5.19 7.72
N GLY A 267 6.64 -4.41 8.60
CA GLY A 267 5.69 -3.37 8.21
C GLY A 267 4.39 -3.92 7.60
N TYR A 268 4.00 -5.16 7.92
CA TYR A 268 2.78 -5.79 7.41
C TYR A 268 1.50 -5.21 8.02
N LEU A 269 1.58 -4.57 9.19
CA LEU A 269 0.44 -3.98 9.89
C LEU A 269 0.14 -2.55 9.40
N ASP A 270 -1.14 -2.18 9.32
CA ASP A 270 -1.60 -0.81 9.07
C ASP A 270 -1.12 0.16 10.15
N LEU A 271 -0.69 1.37 9.75
CA LEU A 271 -0.09 2.35 10.67
C LEU A 271 -1.08 2.84 11.74
N ARG A 272 -2.38 2.95 11.44
CA ARG A 272 -3.41 3.29 12.44
C ARG A 272 -3.52 2.23 13.49
N THR A 273 -3.62 0.97 13.05
CA THR A 273 -3.67 -0.20 13.93
C THR A 273 -2.44 -0.22 14.82
N ALA A 274 -1.27 0.09 14.26
CA ALA A 274 -0.05 0.20 15.04
C ALA A 274 -0.13 1.30 16.13
N THR A 275 -0.56 2.52 15.76
CA THR A 275 -0.76 3.62 16.71
C THR A 275 -1.76 3.28 17.82
N VAL A 276 -2.91 2.67 17.49
CA VAL A 276 -3.94 2.31 18.48
C VAL A 276 -3.46 1.21 19.42
N LEU A 277 -2.72 0.22 18.92
CA LEU A 277 -2.11 -0.81 19.77
C LEU A 277 -1.07 -0.21 20.74
N ALA A 278 -0.35 0.84 20.34
CA ALA A 278 0.56 1.56 21.23
C ALA A 278 -0.20 2.31 22.34
N VAL A 279 -1.26 3.05 22.00
CA VAL A 279 -2.12 3.78 22.97
C VAL A 279 -2.84 2.81 23.94
N LEU A 280 -3.21 1.62 23.49
CA LEU A 280 -3.74 0.56 24.37
C LEU A 280 -2.64 -0.01 25.30
N ALA A 281 -1.42 -0.17 24.78
CA ALA A 281 -0.27 -0.68 25.54
C ALA A 281 0.26 0.29 26.62
N GLU A 282 -0.12 1.58 26.58
CA GLU A 282 0.10 2.53 27.68
C GLU A 282 -0.82 2.28 28.89
N ARG A 283 -1.89 1.49 28.72
CA ARG A 283 -2.97 1.31 29.72
C ARG A 283 -3.15 -0.12 30.19
N THR A 284 -3.01 -1.10 29.29
CA THR A 284 -3.19 -2.53 29.58
C THR A 284 -2.15 -3.36 28.81
N VAL A 285 -1.89 -4.58 29.26
CA VAL A 285 -1.16 -5.54 28.43
C VAL A 285 -2.03 -5.93 27.24
N VAL A 286 -1.48 -5.77 26.03
CA VAL A 286 -2.12 -6.09 24.75
C VAL A 286 -1.48 -7.35 24.19
N ARG A 287 -2.22 -8.46 24.12
CA ARG A 287 -1.77 -9.69 23.45
C ARG A 287 -2.33 -9.78 22.04
N ILE A 288 -1.49 -9.56 21.03
CA ILE A 288 -1.87 -9.75 19.63
C ILE A 288 -1.87 -11.24 19.30
N THR A 289 -3.02 -11.76 18.84
CA THR A 289 -3.23 -13.19 18.54
C THR A 289 -3.34 -13.49 17.05
N ALA A 290 -3.75 -12.53 16.22
CA ALA A 290 -3.68 -12.62 14.76
C ALA A 290 -3.48 -11.24 14.12
N VAL A 291 -2.83 -11.20 12.95
CA VAL A 291 -2.78 -10.02 12.06
C VAL A 291 -3.22 -10.51 10.69
N THR A 292 -4.36 -10.01 10.21
CA THR A 292 -5.07 -10.56 9.06
C THR A 292 -5.17 -9.52 7.96
N GLY A 293 -4.57 -9.81 6.81
CA GLY A 293 -4.71 -9.03 5.58
C GLY A 293 -5.73 -9.67 4.64
N ASP A 294 -6.42 -8.85 3.86
CA ASP A 294 -7.20 -9.34 2.71
C ASP A 294 -6.22 -9.83 1.62
N PRO A 295 -6.34 -11.07 1.10
CA PRO A 295 -5.38 -11.62 0.15
C PRO A 295 -5.19 -10.80 -1.13
N ALA A 296 -6.23 -10.09 -1.59
CA ALA A 296 -6.16 -9.25 -2.78
C ALA A 296 -5.49 -7.91 -2.48
N GLU A 297 -5.71 -7.33 -1.30
CA GLU A 297 -4.98 -6.15 -0.81
C GLU A 297 -3.49 -6.44 -0.58
N ILE A 298 -3.15 -7.61 -0.01
CA ILE A 298 -1.76 -8.05 0.14
C ILE A 298 -1.10 -8.27 -1.24
N ALA A 299 -1.82 -8.84 -2.21
CA ALA A 299 -1.33 -8.95 -3.59
C ALA A 299 -1.12 -7.58 -4.27
N ALA A 300 -1.80 -6.52 -3.82
CA ALA A 300 -1.58 -5.13 -4.23
C ALA A 300 -0.50 -4.39 -3.40
N GLY A 301 0.15 -5.06 -2.44
CA GLY A 301 1.20 -4.50 -1.58
C GLY A 301 0.69 -3.60 -0.44
N LEU A 302 -0.60 -3.69 -0.08
CA LEU A 302 -1.20 -2.96 1.05
C LEU A 302 -1.00 -3.73 2.38
N PRO A 303 -1.12 -3.05 3.54
CA PRO A 303 -0.98 -3.69 4.84
C PRO A 303 -2.25 -4.40 5.34
N ALA A 304 -2.07 -5.32 6.28
CA ALA A 304 -3.12 -5.91 7.08
C ALA A 304 -3.77 -4.88 8.02
N ARG A 305 -5.05 -4.59 7.76
CA ARG A 305 -5.90 -3.67 8.53
C ARG A 305 -6.91 -4.36 9.48
N THR A 306 -6.72 -5.65 9.75
CA THR A 306 -7.44 -6.39 10.78
C THR A 306 -6.47 -7.03 11.77
N VAL A 307 -6.75 -6.91 13.06
CA VAL A 307 -5.98 -7.53 14.16
C VAL A 307 -6.93 -8.20 15.15
N ASP A 308 -6.57 -9.40 15.61
CA ASP A 308 -7.21 -10.02 16.77
C ASP A 308 -6.32 -9.79 17.99
N VAL A 309 -6.90 -9.24 19.05
CA VAL A 309 -6.23 -8.94 20.33
C VAL A 309 -6.96 -9.58 21.50
N VAL A 310 -6.20 -9.86 22.56
CA VAL A 310 -6.73 -10.14 23.90
C VAL A 310 -6.09 -9.15 24.87
N LEU A 311 -6.92 -8.48 25.65
CA LEU A 311 -6.48 -7.49 26.64
C LEU A 311 -6.46 -8.13 28.04
N THR A 312 -5.74 -7.52 28.99
CA THR A 312 -5.88 -7.90 30.41
C THR A 312 -7.04 -7.16 31.08
N GLU A 313 -7.46 -6.02 30.52
CA GLU A 313 -8.62 -5.25 30.96
C GLU A 313 -9.51 -4.94 29.74
N GLY A 314 -10.32 -5.90 29.29
CA GLY A 314 -11.17 -5.74 28.10
C GLY A 314 -12.12 -4.54 28.15
N ALA A 315 -12.60 -4.19 29.35
CA ALA A 315 -13.48 -3.05 29.59
C ALA A 315 -12.85 -1.68 29.23
N ALA A 316 -11.51 -1.56 29.23
CA ALA A 316 -10.82 -0.32 28.89
C ALA A 316 -10.86 0.03 27.39
N LEU A 317 -11.17 -0.95 26.51
CA LEU A 317 -11.09 -0.79 25.06
C LEU A 317 -12.07 0.24 24.51
N ALA A 318 -13.37 0.10 24.80
CA ALA A 318 -14.40 0.94 24.19
C ALA A 318 -14.25 2.44 24.56
N PRO A 319 -13.95 2.84 25.82
CA PRO A 319 -13.63 4.23 26.16
C PRO A 319 -12.40 4.77 25.43
N VAL A 320 -11.34 3.97 25.25
CA VAL A 320 -10.15 4.38 24.49
C VAL A 320 -10.53 4.61 23.02
N LEU A 321 -11.18 3.66 22.36
CA LEU A 321 -11.59 3.79 20.95
C LEU A 321 -12.53 4.97 20.71
N ALA A 322 -13.44 5.25 21.65
CA ALA A 322 -14.33 6.42 21.59
C ALA A 322 -13.59 7.77 21.70
N SER A 323 -12.42 7.80 22.36
CA SER A 323 -11.59 9.00 22.52
C SER A 323 -10.64 9.29 21.34
N LEU A 324 -10.39 8.30 20.47
CA LEU A 324 -9.59 8.48 19.25
C LEU A 324 -10.28 9.45 18.27
N SER A 325 -9.51 10.14 17.42
CA SER A 325 -10.05 10.83 16.25
C SER A 325 -10.47 9.83 15.17
N GLU A 326 -11.43 10.23 14.32
CA GLU A 326 -12.07 9.38 13.30
C GLU A 326 -11.12 8.47 12.50
N PRO A 327 -10.01 8.95 11.89
CA PRO A 327 -9.16 8.09 11.05
C PRO A 327 -8.48 6.95 11.82
N PHE A 328 -8.32 7.07 13.15
CA PHE A 328 -7.74 6.01 13.98
C PHE A 328 -8.80 5.06 14.55
N ARG A 329 -10.11 5.32 14.38
CA ARG A 329 -11.15 4.41 14.86
C ARG A 329 -11.26 3.17 13.94
N PRO A 330 -11.35 1.95 14.48
CA PRO A 330 -11.72 0.79 13.69
C PRO A 330 -13.18 0.95 13.22
N SER A 331 -13.47 0.58 11.98
CA SER A 331 -14.83 0.55 11.43
C SER A 331 -15.66 -0.62 11.96
N ALA A 332 -15.00 -1.67 12.46
CA ALA A 332 -15.66 -2.77 13.17
C ALA A 332 -14.84 -3.21 14.39
N MET A 333 -15.53 -3.43 15.50
CA MET A 333 -15.05 -4.12 16.70
C MET A 333 -15.98 -5.30 16.97
N VAL A 334 -15.47 -6.53 16.86
CA VAL A 334 -16.26 -7.76 17.04
C VAL A 334 -15.66 -8.54 18.22
N PRO A 335 -16.40 -8.74 19.33
CA PRO A 335 -15.96 -9.62 20.41
C PRO A 335 -15.78 -11.06 19.92
N THR A 336 -14.65 -11.66 20.26
CA THR A 336 -14.31 -13.08 19.99
C THR A 336 -14.16 -13.90 21.28
N GLY A 337 -14.35 -13.27 22.44
CA GLY A 337 -14.29 -13.81 23.79
C GLY A 337 -14.46 -12.69 24.83
N PRO A 338 -14.40 -12.97 26.14
CA PRO A 338 -14.64 -11.97 27.19
C PRO A 338 -13.75 -10.71 27.09
N ASP A 339 -12.45 -10.90 26.92
CA ASP A 339 -11.44 -9.84 26.74
C ASP A 339 -10.78 -9.90 25.35
N SER A 340 -11.40 -10.63 24.42
CA SER A 340 -10.85 -10.90 23.08
C SER A 340 -11.67 -10.18 22.02
N PHE A 341 -10.99 -9.45 21.13
CA PHE A 341 -11.63 -8.58 20.15
C PHE A 341 -10.92 -8.67 18.79
N ARG A 342 -11.71 -8.77 17.72
CA ARG A 342 -11.28 -8.45 16.36
C ARG A 342 -11.53 -6.97 16.10
N LEU A 343 -10.48 -6.27 15.70
CA LEU A 343 -10.53 -4.85 15.29
C LEU A 343 -10.16 -4.75 13.82
N THR A 344 -11.03 -4.12 13.03
CA THR A 344 -10.85 -3.90 11.59
C THR A 344 -10.98 -2.41 11.28
N TRP A 345 -10.04 -1.86 10.52
CA TRP A 345 -10.04 -0.47 10.09
C TRP A 345 -10.61 -0.32 8.66
N PRO A 346 -11.23 0.84 8.35
CA PRO A 346 -11.76 1.09 7.02
C PRO A 346 -10.63 1.11 5.99
N PHE A 347 -10.94 0.65 4.78
CA PHE A 347 -10.00 0.69 3.67
C PHE A 347 -9.58 2.14 3.37
N THR A 348 -8.28 2.38 3.23
CA THR A 348 -7.70 3.70 2.91
C THR A 348 -6.69 3.54 1.79
N THR A 349 -6.85 4.33 0.73
CA THR A 349 -6.01 4.26 -0.48
C THR A 349 -4.69 5.01 -0.33
N ALA A 350 -4.76 6.21 0.25
CA ALA A 350 -3.63 7.04 0.61
C ALA A 350 -3.21 6.80 2.07
N PRO A 351 -1.90 6.83 2.38
CA PRO A 351 -1.42 6.96 3.75
C PRO A 351 -1.97 8.23 4.39
N ILE A 352 -2.32 8.16 5.67
CA ILE A 352 -2.88 9.29 6.40
C ILE A 352 -1.82 10.39 6.53
N PRO A 353 -2.17 11.68 6.32
CA PRO A 353 -1.25 12.78 6.58
C PRO A 353 -0.69 12.68 7.99
N GLN A 354 0.65 12.61 8.10
CA GLN A 354 1.34 12.52 9.37
C GLN A 354 0.93 13.68 10.30
N LEU A 355 0.73 13.37 11.59
CA LEU A 355 0.44 14.37 12.61
C LEU A 355 1.71 15.18 12.90
N ASN A 356 1.80 16.37 12.31
CA ASN A 356 2.88 17.35 12.51
C ASN A 356 2.71 18.13 13.83
#